data_AF-A0A9D5D824-F1
#
_entry.id   AF-A0A9D5D824-F1
#
_cell.length_a   1.000
_cell.length_b   1.000
_cell.length_c   1.000
_cell.angle_alpha   90.00
_cell.angle_beta   90.00
_cell.angle_gamma   90.00
#
_symmetry.space_group_name_H-M   'P 1'
#
loop_
_entity.id
_entity.type
_entity.pdbx_description
1 polymer ?
#
loop_
_entity_poly.entity_id
_entity_poly.type
_entity_poly.pdbx_seq_one_letter_code
_entity_poly.pdbx_strand_id
1 'polypeptide(L)'
;MPCKENNIRISLKMATAAMKRSVKQLHFGGSDEKAAAAAEIKRFAGSDLRTRRSLAELGVIPPLVSMLLDSSAESIGRRIAIEALLELANGTFTNKALVVESGLVAKLPLILNTLDSSTQEELATLLLSISSLAKTQFSIPPHEILPFLINILNDHDAGDEIKVKCLATLYNLSTKIETTKLIVSSGLVHGLLSFSLNRRTSTEALATLANLVLSSVGKKAIEEDSMVPEVFIEILAWEGMPQSQELVAYILMVIAHQSMKLRKKMIALGIVPLLLEVALLGSPLAQKRSLKMLQWFKDERQAKLGAHSGPQSEIFGISNVLPLKEERREECKRAIRKMVKQSLDQNLESIMRRANVSEGGSRIKALVFNSSSKSLPY
;
A
#
# COMPACT_ATOMS: atom_id res chain seq x y z
N MET A 1 -1.42 -14.88 51.58
CA MET A 1 -1.46 -14.96 50.10
C MET A 1 -2.26 -16.14 49.48
N PRO A 2 -2.81 -17.16 50.18
CA PRO A 2 -3.48 -18.29 49.53
C PRO A 2 -4.89 -17.99 48.97
N CYS A 3 -5.60 -16.96 49.46
CA CYS A 3 -6.93 -16.61 48.96
C CYS A 3 -6.91 -16.02 47.53
N LYS A 4 -5.84 -15.32 47.13
CA LYS A 4 -5.74 -14.74 45.77
C LYS A 4 -5.50 -15.82 44.72
N GLU A 5 -4.63 -16.79 45.00
CA GLU A 5 -4.38 -17.93 44.10
C GLU A 5 -5.60 -18.84 43.95
N ASN A 6 -6.35 -19.08 45.04
CA ASN A 6 -7.56 -19.88 44.99
C ASN A 6 -8.67 -19.19 44.16
N ASN A 7 -8.82 -17.86 44.30
CA ASN A 7 -9.76 -17.08 43.50
C ASN A 7 -9.40 -17.09 42.00
N ILE A 8 -8.10 -16.96 41.66
CA ILE A 8 -7.63 -17.06 40.27
C ILE A 8 -7.96 -18.45 39.69
N ARG A 9 -7.73 -19.52 40.45
CA ARG A 9 -7.99 -20.89 40.02
C ARG A 9 -9.48 -21.18 39.81
N ILE A 10 -10.34 -20.64 40.67
CA ILE A 10 -11.80 -20.75 40.53
C ILE A 10 -12.27 -19.99 39.28
N SER A 11 -11.82 -18.75 39.09
CA SER A 11 -12.14 -17.95 37.91
C SER A 11 -11.73 -18.62 36.60
N LEU A 12 -10.53 -19.24 36.56
CA LEU A 12 -10.05 -19.96 35.38
C LEU A 12 -10.91 -21.21 35.07
N LYS A 13 -11.33 -21.95 36.10
CA LYS A 13 -12.23 -23.10 35.94
C LYS A 13 -13.60 -22.68 35.41
N MET A 14 -14.16 -21.59 35.93
CA MET A 14 -15.44 -21.07 35.44
C MET A 14 -15.35 -20.60 33.99
N ALA A 15 -14.29 -19.88 33.63
CA ALA A 15 -14.05 -19.45 32.25
C ALA A 15 -13.94 -20.65 31.29
N THR A 16 -13.26 -21.71 31.70
CA THR A 16 -13.14 -22.95 30.90
C THR A 16 -14.48 -23.65 30.72
N ALA A 17 -15.29 -23.72 31.78
CA ALA A 17 -16.63 -24.33 31.72
C ALA A 17 -17.58 -23.52 30.82
N ALA A 18 -17.54 -22.19 30.93
CA ALA A 18 -18.29 -21.28 30.07
C ALA A 18 -17.89 -21.45 28.60
N MET A 19 -16.59 -21.47 28.30
CA MET A 19 -16.09 -21.70 26.93
C MET A 19 -16.60 -23.02 26.35
N LYS A 20 -16.52 -24.13 27.10
CA LYS A 20 -17.05 -25.43 26.64
C LYS A 20 -18.56 -25.40 26.39
N ARG A 21 -19.31 -24.68 27.24
CA ARG A 21 -20.75 -24.48 27.05
C ARG A 21 -21.04 -23.73 25.77
N SER A 22 -20.35 -22.61 25.52
CA SER A 22 -20.52 -21.81 24.29
C SER A 22 -20.20 -22.63 23.04
N VAL A 23 -19.11 -23.42 23.05
CA VAL A 23 -18.80 -24.34 21.95
C VAL A 23 -19.96 -25.30 21.70
N LYS A 24 -20.48 -25.96 22.75
CA LYS A 24 -21.62 -26.89 22.62
C LYS A 24 -22.87 -26.19 22.06
N GLN A 25 -23.20 -25.00 22.56
CA GLN A 25 -24.36 -24.22 22.10
C GLN A 25 -24.19 -23.77 20.65
N LEU A 26 -22.98 -23.40 20.23
CA LEU A 26 -22.71 -23.05 18.83
C LEU A 26 -22.96 -24.23 17.89
N HIS A 27 -22.57 -25.45 18.29
CA HIS A 27 -22.74 -26.64 17.46
C HIS A 27 -24.18 -27.15 17.41
N PHE A 28 -24.87 -27.16 18.55
CA PHE A 28 -26.12 -27.91 18.73
C PHE A 28 -27.33 -27.07 19.14
N GLY A 29 -27.14 -25.78 19.43
CA GLY A 29 -28.22 -24.90 19.88
C GLY A 29 -29.12 -24.39 18.75
N GLY A 30 -30.23 -23.78 19.14
CA GLY A 30 -31.10 -23.00 18.23
C GLY A 30 -30.44 -21.70 17.74
N SER A 31 -31.11 -20.95 16.88
CA SER A 31 -30.58 -19.68 16.31
C SER A 31 -30.13 -18.70 17.41
N ASP A 32 -30.98 -18.47 18.42
CA ASP A 32 -30.69 -17.57 19.55
C ASP A 32 -29.53 -18.06 20.41
N GLU A 33 -29.48 -19.37 20.69
CA GLU A 33 -28.39 -19.97 21.47
C GLU A 33 -27.07 -19.90 20.71
N LYS A 34 -27.08 -20.07 19.39
CA LYS A 34 -25.90 -19.92 18.53
C LYS A 34 -25.44 -18.47 18.49
N ALA A 35 -26.34 -17.50 18.40
CA ALA A 35 -26.00 -16.08 18.44
C ALA A 35 -25.35 -15.70 19.79
N ALA A 36 -25.94 -16.14 20.91
CA ALA A 36 -25.36 -15.95 22.23
C ALA A 36 -23.99 -16.65 22.39
N ALA A 37 -23.87 -17.87 21.88
CA ALA A 37 -22.62 -18.62 21.86
C ALA A 37 -21.53 -17.92 21.03
N ALA A 38 -21.88 -17.38 19.86
CA ALA A 38 -20.96 -16.65 19.00
C ALA A 38 -20.45 -15.37 19.70
N ALA A 39 -21.32 -14.66 20.42
CA ALA A 39 -20.92 -13.48 21.20
C ALA A 39 -19.91 -13.84 22.29
N GLU A 40 -20.13 -14.96 22.97
CA GLU A 40 -19.23 -15.43 24.03
C GLU A 40 -17.91 -15.98 23.46
N ILE A 41 -17.94 -16.64 22.29
CA ILE A 41 -16.75 -17.06 21.55
C ILE A 41 -15.93 -15.85 21.10
N LYS A 42 -16.57 -14.80 20.57
CA LYS A 42 -15.90 -13.52 20.27
C LYS A 42 -15.21 -12.97 21.51
N ARG A 43 -15.91 -12.91 22.65
CA ARG A 43 -15.37 -12.42 23.92
C ARG A 43 -14.16 -13.21 24.38
N PHE A 44 -14.20 -14.55 24.28
CA PHE A 44 -13.06 -15.41 24.60
C PHE A 44 -11.91 -15.22 23.61
N ALA A 45 -12.18 -15.16 22.31
CA ALA A 45 -11.17 -14.94 21.28
C ALA A 45 -10.46 -13.58 21.44
N GLY A 46 -11.13 -12.56 21.97
CA GLY A 46 -10.53 -11.25 22.27
C GLY A 46 -9.55 -11.24 23.45
N SER A 47 -9.40 -12.33 24.20
CA SER A 47 -8.53 -12.38 25.39
C SER A 47 -7.04 -12.53 25.05
N ASP A 48 -6.66 -13.57 24.31
CA ASP A 48 -5.29 -13.87 23.97
C ASP A 48 -5.16 -14.85 22.78
N LEU A 49 -3.94 -14.93 22.21
CA LEU A 49 -3.64 -15.77 21.05
C LEU A 49 -3.78 -17.28 21.30
N ARG A 50 -3.52 -17.75 22.52
CA ARG A 50 -3.68 -19.17 22.88
C ARG A 50 -5.16 -19.54 22.89
N THR A 51 -6.01 -18.69 23.44
CA THR A 51 -7.46 -18.88 23.45
C THR A 51 -8.02 -18.91 22.02
N ARG A 52 -7.56 -18.03 21.12
CA ARG A 52 -7.93 -18.05 19.69
C ARG A 52 -7.58 -19.38 19.02
N ARG A 53 -6.41 -19.96 19.32
CA ARG A 53 -5.99 -21.25 18.78
C ARG A 53 -6.85 -22.39 19.34
N SER A 54 -7.02 -22.45 20.66
CA SER A 54 -7.82 -23.49 21.31
C SER A 54 -9.27 -23.48 20.83
N LEU A 55 -9.88 -22.30 20.63
CA LEU A 55 -11.23 -22.20 20.08
C LEU A 55 -11.32 -22.74 18.65
N ALA A 56 -10.34 -22.45 17.80
CA ALA A 56 -10.28 -22.99 16.45
C ALA A 56 -10.12 -24.53 16.45
N GLU A 57 -9.26 -25.08 17.32
CA GLU A 57 -9.10 -26.52 17.53
C GLU A 57 -10.38 -27.21 18.04
N LEU A 58 -11.22 -26.47 18.78
CA LEU A 58 -12.54 -26.93 19.22
C LEU A 58 -13.60 -26.87 18.10
N GLY A 59 -13.24 -26.48 16.87
CA GLY A 59 -14.11 -26.59 15.71
C GLY A 59 -15.18 -25.51 15.61
N VAL A 60 -14.99 -24.34 16.23
CA VAL A 60 -16.00 -23.26 16.22
C VAL A 60 -16.12 -22.54 14.87
N ILE A 61 -15.12 -22.63 13.99
CA ILE A 61 -15.09 -21.86 12.74
C ILE A 61 -16.18 -22.31 11.74
N PRO A 62 -16.33 -23.61 11.40
CA PRO A 62 -17.36 -24.03 10.44
C PRO A 62 -18.80 -23.67 10.87
N PRO A 63 -19.22 -23.85 12.15
CA PRO A 63 -20.53 -23.38 12.60
C PRO A 63 -20.70 -21.86 12.48
N LEU A 64 -19.70 -21.05 12.83
CA LEU A 64 -19.77 -19.60 12.66
C LEU A 64 -19.96 -19.20 11.18
N VAL A 65 -19.26 -19.87 10.26
CA VAL A 65 -19.46 -19.66 8.81
C VAL A 65 -20.86 -20.11 8.38
N SER A 66 -21.40 -21.19 8.96
CA SER A 66 -22.77 -21.65 8.64
C SER A 66 -23.85 -20.66 9.07
N MET A 67 -23.65 -19.93 10.17
CA MET A 67 -24.59 -18.90 10.65
C MET A 67 -24.78 -17.77 9.65
N LEU A 68 -23.81 -17.51 8.77
CA LEU A 68 -23.93 -16.46 7.74
C LEU A 68 -24.99 -16.79 6.69
N LEU A 69 -25.24 -18.08 6.44
CA LEU A 69 -26.23 -18.56 5.47
C LEU A 69 -27.58 -18.91 6.09
N ASP A 70 -27.66 -18.96 7.41
CA ASP A 70 -28.89 -19.37 8.09
C ASP A 70 -29.95 -18.29 7.90
N SER A 71 -31.02 -18.60 7.16
CA SER A 71 -32.12 -17.67 6.91
C SER A 71 -32.89 -17.31 8.19
N SER A 72 -32.81 -18.14 9.22
CA SER A 72 -33.39 -17.86 10.55
C SER A 72 -32.50 -17.00 11.44
N ALA A 73 -31.26 -16.73 11.03
CA ALA A 73 -30.38 -15.82 11.77
C ALA A 73 -30.81 -14.37 11.55
N GLU A 74 -30.98 -13.66 12.66
CA GLU A 74 -31.13 -12.21 12.65
C GLU A 74 -29.86 -11.53 12.12
N SER A 75 -29.99 -10.30 11.59
CA SER A 75 -28.82 -9.55 11.08
C SER A 75 -27.73 -9.40 12.16
N ILE A 76 -28.16 -9.21 13.41
CA ILE A 76 -27.24 -9.09 14.56
C ILE A 76 -26.47 -10.39 14.80
N GLY A 77 -27.11 -11.56 14.64
CA GLY A 77 -26.47 -12.86 14.77
C GLY A 77 -25.40 -13.10 13.70
N ARG A 78 -25.68 -12.72 12.44
CA ARG A 78 -24.71 -12.80 11.34
C ARG A 78 -23.49 -11.91 11.60
N ARG A 79 -23.72 -10.68 12.05
CA ARG A 79 -22.61 -9.77 12.40
C ARG A 79 -21.76 -10.33 13.54
N ILE A 80 -22.38 -10.77 14.62
CA ILE A 80 -21.65 -11.35 15.77
C ILE A 80 -20.82 -12.55 15.32
N ALA A 81 -21.32 -13.38 14.39
CA ALA A 81 -20.56 -14.47 13.82
C ALA A 81 -19.34 -13.98 13.01
N ILE A 82 -19.48 -12.92 12.20
CA ILE A 82 -18.36 -12.31 11.45
C ILE A 82 -17.32 -11.72 12.42
N GLU A 83 -17.76 -10.98 13.44
CA GLU A 83 -16.87 -10.42 14.45
C GLU A 83 -16.11 -11.52 15.22
N ALA A 84 -16.78 -12.62 15.55
CA ALA A 84 -16.13 -13.79 16.17
C ALA A 84 -15.09 -14.42 15.22
N LEU A 85 -15.41 -14.57 13.93
CA LEU A 85 -14.47 -15.05 12.91
C LEU A 85 -13.28 -14.11 12.75
N LEU A 86 -13.49 -12.79 12.82
CA LEU A 86 -12.43 -11.79 12.77
C LEU A 86 -11.48 -11.91 13.96
N GLU A 87 -12.00 -12.03 15.18
CA GLU A 87 -11.17 -12.25 16.37
C GLU A 87 -10.33 -13.53 16.25
N LEU A 88 -10.94 -14.62 15.76
CA LEU A 88 -10.23 -15.88 15.52
C LEU A 88 -9.15 -15.74 14.43
N ALA A 89 -9.46 -15.06 13.33
CA ALA A 89 -8.55 -14.82 12.20
C ALA A 89 -7.36 -13.93 12.60
N ASN A 90 -7.56 -12.97 13.51
CA ASN A 90 -6.49 -12.13 14.05
C ASN A 90 -5.52 -12.89 14.99
N GLY A 91 -5.75 -14.19 15.23
CA GLY A 91 -4.90 -15.03 16.07
C GLY A 91 -3.66 -15.58 15.38
N THR A 92 -3.85 -16.35 14.30
CA THR A 92 -2.76 -17.12 13.68
C THR A 92 -2.97 -17.29 12.17
N PHE A 93 -1.88 -17.61 11.44
CA PHE A 93 -1.97 -18.06 10.05
C PHE A 93 -2.93 -19.25 9.90
N THR A 94 -2.83 -20.25 10.77
CA THR A 94 -3.68 -21.45 10.77
C THR A 94 -5.15 -21.11 10.91
N ASN A 95 -5.52 -20.20 11.82
CA ASN A 95 -6.91 -19.80 11.98
C ASN A 95 -7.47 -19.12 10.72
N LYS A 96 -6.69 -18.24 10.07
CA LYS A 96 -7.10 -17.62 8.80
C LYS A 96 -7.31 -18.68 7.72
N ALA A 97 -6.41 -19.65 7.62
CA ALA A 97 -6.54 -20.76 6.67
C ALA A 97 -7.84 -21.55 6.93
N LEU A 98 -8.11 -21.91 8.19
CA LEU A 98 -9.34 -22.60 8.58
C LEU A 98 -10.61 -21.82 8.25
N VAL A 99 -10.60 -20.48 8.37
CA VAL A 99 -11.73 -19.63 7.95
C VAL A 99 -11.99 -19.75 6.45
N VAL A 100 -10.94 -19.74 5.62
CA VAL A 100 -11.07 -19.92 4.17
C VAL A 100 -11.53 -21.35 3.84
N GLU A 101 -10.89 -22.36 4.42
CA GLU A 101 -11.19 -23.78 4.21
C GLU A 101 -12.59 -24.19 4.69
N SER A 102 -13.17 -23.46 5.64
CA SER A 102 -14.56 -23.62 6.06
C SER A 102 -15.58 -23.15 5.00
N GLY A 103 -15.09 -22.66 3.86
CA GLY A 103 -15.89 -22.25 2.71
C GLY A 103 -16.48 -20.84 2.84
N LEU A 104 -15.93 -19.97 3.69
CA LEU A 104 -16.40 -18.59 3.79
C LEU A 104 -16.39 -17.89 2.43
N VAL A 105 -15.29 -18.05 1.69
CA VAL A 105 -15.06 -17.36 0.41
C VAL A 105 -16.07 -17.84 -0.65
N ALA A 106 -16.28 -19.15 -0.76
CA ALA A 106 -17.24 -19.75 -1.69
C ALA A 106 -18.70 -19.33 -1.41
N LYS A 107 -18.98 -18.94 -0.16
CA LYS A 107 -20.32 -18.51 0.28
C LYS A 107 -20.55 -17.01 0.11
N LEU A 108 -19.52 -16.21 -0.18
CA LEU A 108 -19.66 -14.76 -0.35
C LEU A 108 -20.81 -14.41 -1.30
N PRO A 109 -20.90 -14.96 -2.53
CA PRO A 109 -21.95 -14.58 -3.48
C PRO A 109 -23.37 -14.80 -2.95
N LEU A 110 -23.56 -15.76 -2.04
CA LEU A 110 -24.86 -16.09 -1.47
C LEU A 110 -25.29 -15.09 -0.39
N ILE A 111 -24.35 -14.44 0.29
CA ILE A 111 -24.64 -13.53 1.39
C ILE A 111 -24.60 -12.05 1.01
N LEU A 112 -23.95 -11.65 -0.10
CA LEU A 112 -23.68 -10.23 -0.41
C LEU A 112 -24.92 -9.34 -0.35
N ASN A 113 -26.03 -9.80 -0.92
CA ASN A 113 -27.27 -9.03 -1.02
C ASN A 113 -28.13 -9.09 0.25
N THR A 114 -27.70 -9.82 1.27
CA THR A 114 -28.47 -10.03 2.52
C THR A 114 -27.90 -9.25 3.71
N LEU A 115 -26.69 -8.70 3.57
CA LEU A 115 -26.00 -8.01 4.66
C LEU A 115 -26.33 -6.52 4.66
N ASP A 116 -26.67 -5.99 5.83
CA ASP A 116 -26.72 -4.54 6.03
C ASP A 116 -25.31 -3.91 5.96
N SER A 117 -25.23 -2.60 5.71
CA SER A 117 -23.97 -1.87 5.49
C SER A 117 -22.93 -2.09 6.59
N SER A 118 -23.39 -2.19 7.84
CA SER A 118 -22.48 -2.32 8.97
C SER A 118 -22.04 -3.78 9.19
N THR A 119 -22.83 -4.76 8.73
CA THR A 119 -22.37 -6.15 8.61
C THR A 119 -21.40 -6.33 7.44
N GLN A 120 -21.59 -5.61 6.33
CA GLN A 120 -20.64 -5.57 5.21
C GLN A 120 -19.29 -4.99 5.64
N GLU A 121 -19.27 -4.00 6.53
CA GLU A 121 -18.05 -3.42 7.05
C GLU A 121 -17.22 -4.42 7.88
N GLU A 122 -17.86 -5.18 8.74
CA GLU A 122 -17.21 -6.27 9.49
C GLU A 122 -16.68 -7.34 8.54
N LEU A 123 -17.47 -7.69 7.51
CA LEU A 123 -17.03 -8.64 6.48
C LEU A 123 -15.81 -8.13 5.71
N ALA A 124 -15.78 -6.87 5.32
CA ALA A 124 -14.63 -6.26 4.65
C ALA A 124 -13.37 -6.32 5.53
N THR A 125 -13.52 -6.13 6.85
CA THR A 125 -12.42 -6.25 7.81
C THR A 125 -11.91 -7.69 7.93
N LEU A 126 -12.82 -8.68 7.96
CA LEU A 126 -12.47 -10.10 7.95
C LEU A 126 -11.76 -10.49 6.63
N LEU A 127 -12.27 -10.05 5.49
CA LEU A 127 -11.67 -10.29 4.18
C LEU A 127 -10.27 -9.69 4.06
N LEU A 128 -10.07 -8.47 4.59
CA LEU A 128 -8.75 -7.88 4.69
C LEU A 128 -7.82 -8.76 5.53
N SER A 129 -8.27 -9.24 6.69
CA SER A 129 -7.47 -10.10 7.57
C SER A 129 -7.04 -11.40 6.87
N ILE A 130 -7.95 -12.11 6.22
CA ILE A 130 -7.64 -13.38 5.53
C ILE A 130 -6.87 -13.16 4.23
N SER A 131 -7.06 -12.04 3.52
CA SER A 131 -6.32 -11.75 2.27
C SER A 131 -4.82 -11.67 2.46
N SER A 132 -4.34 -11.42 3.69
CA SER A 132 -2.91 -11.50 4.02
C SER A 132 -2.28 -12.86 3.71
N LEU A 133 -3.08 -13.94 3.68
CA LEU A 133 -2.64 -15.28 3.26
C LEU A 133 -2.17 -15.30 1.80
N ALA A 134 -2.68 -14.42 0.93
CA ALA A 134 -2.28 -14.34 -0.47
C ALA A 134 -0.79 -13.96 -0.63
N LYS A 135 -0.15 -13.38 0.40
CA LYS A 135 1.30 -13.13 0.40
C LYS A 135 2.14 -14.40 0.60
N THR A 136 1.49 -15.54 0.82
CA THR A 136 2.12 -16.85 1.04
C THR A 136 1.82 -17.81 -0.13
N GLN A 137 2.10 -19.10 0.04
CA GLN A 137 1.72 -20.13 -0.93
C GLN A 137 0.24 -20.54 -0.83
N PHE A 138 -0.48 -20.05 0.20
CA PHE A 138 -1.90 -20.33 0.37
C PHE A 138 -2.73 -19.74 -0.77
N SER A 139 -3.60 -20.55 -1.37
CA SER A 139 -4.48 -20.14 -2.47
C SER A 139 -5.78 -19.59 -1.91
N ILE A 140 -6.14 -18.38 -2.32
CA ILE A 140 -7.45 -17.78 -2.08
C ILE A 140 -8.07 -17.54 -3.46
N PRO A 141 -9.30 -18.00 -3.74
CA PRO A 141 -9.92 -17.78 -5.05
C PRO A 141 -10.32 -16.30 -5.22
N PRO A 142 -9.60 -15.49 -6.02
CA PRO A 142 -9.92 -14.06 -6.14
C PRO A 142 -11.27 -13.81 -6.83
N HIS A 143 -11.72 -14.72 -7.68
CA HIS A 143 -12.98 -14.60 -8.44
C HIS A 143 -14.23 -14.57 -7.55
N GLU A 144 -14.16 -15.15 -6.34
CA GLU A 144 -15.26 -15.15 -5.38
C GLU A 144 -15.26 -13.88 -4.50
N ILE A 145 -14.09 -13.28 -4.26
CA ILE A 145 -13.93 -12.08 -3.42
C ILE A 145 -14.16 -10.80 -4.24
N LEU A 146 -13.66 -10.75 -5.47
CA LEU A 146 -13.69 -9.54 -6.30
C LEU A 146 -15.09 -8.93 -6.48
N PRO A 147 -16.19 -9.71 -6.71
CA PRO A 147 -17.53 -9.14 -6.83
C PRO A 147 -17.94 -8.33 -5.60
N PHE A 148 -17.62 -8.81 -4.38
CA PHE A 148 -17.89 -8.08 -3.15
C PHE A 148 -17.11 -6.77 -3.09
N LEU A 149 -15.81 -6.82 -3.37
CA LEU A 149 -14.96 -5.62 -3.33
C LEU A 149 -15.43 -4.58 -4.34
N ILE A 150 -15.76 -5.00 -5.57
CA ILE A 150 -16.24 -4.11 -6.63
C ILE A 150 -17.57 -3.49 -6.24
N ASN A 151 -18.49 -4.25 -5.64
CA ASN A 151 -19.77 -3.74 -5.18
C ASN A 151 -19.59 -2.58 -4.17
N ILE A 152 -18.74 -2.77 -3.16
CA ILE A 152 -18.47 -1.74 -2.14
C ILE A 152 -17.71 -0.54 -2.72
N LEU A 153 -16.78 -0.77 -3.65
CA LEU A 153 -16.03 0.31 -4.28
C LEU A 153 -16.92 1.18 -5.18
N ASN A 154 -17.89 0.56 -5.88
CA ASN A 154 -18.83 1.28 -6.73
C ASN A 154 -19.99 1.92 -5.96
N ASP A 155 -20.17 1.58 -4.68
CA ASP A 155 -21.17 2.22 -3.82
C ASP A 155 -20.72 3.65 -3.46
N HIS A 156 -21.47 4.64 -3.94
CA HIS A 156 -21.20 6.05 -3.69
C HIS A 156 -21.47 6.46 -2.23
N ASP A 157 -22.39 5.78 -1.55
CA ASP A 157 -22.77 6.06 -0.17
C ASP A 157 -21.82 5.39 0.84
N ALA A 158 -21.05 4.40 0.40
CA ALA A 158 -20.03 3.76 1.22
C ALA A 158 -18.90 4.73 1.62
N GLY A 159 -18.63 4.80 2.92
CA GLY A 159 -17.58 5.66 3.49
C GLY A 159 -16.16 5.25 3.09
N ASP A 160 -15.20 6.17 3.26
CA ASP A 160 -13.80 5.92 2.90
C ASP A 160 -13.20 4.73 3.68
N GLU A 161 -13.60 4.50 4.93
CA GLU A 161 -13.00 3.47 5.77
C GLU A 161 -13.21 2.05 5.23
N ILE A 162 -14.42 1.73 4.77
CA ILE A 162 -14.72 0.44 4.15
C ILE A 162 -14.05 0.32 2.77
N LYS A 163 -13.96 1.43 2.01
CA LYS A 163 -13.26 1.47 0.72
C LYS A 163 -11.76 1.22 0.87
N VAL A 164 -11.11 1.81 1.89
CA VAL A 164 -9.71 1.53 2.24
C VAL A 164 -9.51 0.06 2.56
N LYS A 165 -10.39 -0.56 3.37
CA LYS A 165 -10.33 -2.00 3.66
C LYS A 165 -10.45 -2.84 2.38
N CYS A 166 -11.34 -2.47 1.46
CA CYS A 166 -11.52 -3.15 0.19
C CYS A 166 -10.29 -3.01 -0.73
N LEU A 167 -9.73 -1.81 -0.85
CA LEU A 167 -8.51 -1.58 -1.64
C LEU A 167 -7.28 -2.28 -1.04
N ALA A 168 -7.15 -2.32 0.29
CA ALA A 168 -6.08 -3.07 0.95
C ALA A 168 -6.22 -4.58 0.73
N THR A 169 -7.46 -5.09 0.73
CA THR A 169 -7.77 -6.49 0.37
C THR A 169 -7.36 -6.76 -1.07
N LEU A 170 -7.76 -5.89 -2.01
CA LEU A 170 -7.43 -5.99 -3.41
C LEU A 170 -5.91 -5.95 -3.64
N TYR A 171 -5.19 -5.07 -2.97
CA TYR A 171 -3.74 -4.98 -3.02
C TYR A 171 -3.10 -6.32 -2.60
N ASN A 172 -3.52 -6.91 -1.48
CA ASN A 172 -2.99 -8.20 -1.04
C ASN A 172 -3.21 -9.30 -2.08
N LEU A 173 -4.42 -9.38 -2.67
CA LEU A 173 -4.76 -10.35 -3.71
C LEU A 173 -4.02 -10.11 -5.02
N SER A 174 -3.73 -8.86 -5.37
CA SER A 174 -3.06 -8.47 -6.63
C SER A 174 -1.60 -8.91 -6.73
N THR A 175 -1.01 -9.39 -5.63
CA THR A 175 0.33 -10.00 -5.63
C THR A 175 0.40 -11.29 -6.45
N LYS A 176 -0.76 -11.91 -6.72
CA LYS A 176 -0.89 -13.08 -7.60
C LYS A 176 -1.28 -12.65 -9.01
N ILE A 177 -0.56 -13.17 -10.01
CA ILE A 177 -0.78 -12.84 -11.43
C ILE A 177 -2.16 -13.25 -11.95
N GLU A 178 -2.78 -14.26 -11.35
CA GLU A 178 -4.15 -14.70 -11.67
C GLU A 178 -5.20 -13.62 -11.37
N THR A 179 -4.99 -12.87 -10.28
CA THR A 179 -5.85 -11.75 -9.88
C THR A 179 -5.79 -10.60 -10.89
N THR A 180 -4.63 -10.38 -11.51
CA THR A 180 -4.44 -9.27 -12.47
C THR A 180 -5.42 -9.34 -13.64
N LYS A 181 -5.60 -10.53 -14.24
CA LYS A 181 -6.52 -10.69 -15.37
C LYS A 181 -7.96 -10.38 -14.98
N LEU A 182 -8.37 -10.78 -13.78
CA LEU A 182 -9.72 -10.53 -13.28
C LEU A 182 -9.96 -9.03 -13.01
N ILE A 183 -9.00 -8.34 -12.39
CA ILE A 183 -9.07 -6.89 -12.14
C ILE A 183 -9.16 -6.10 -13.44
N VAL A 184 -8.39 -6.50 -14.47
CA VAL A 184 -8.45 -5.85 -15.78
C VAL A 184 -9.78 -6.12 -16.46
N SER A 185 -10.26 -7.37 -16.45
CA SER A 185 -11.51 -7.76 -17.13
C SER A 185 -12.75 -7.18 -16.47
N SER A 186 -12.70 -6.83 -15.18
CA SER A 186 -13.80 -6.17 -14.48
C SER A 186 -13.87 -4.66 -14.71
N GLY A 187 -12.92 -4.07 -15.47
CA GLY A 187 -12.86 -2.62 -15.69
C GLY A 187 -12.37 -1.82 -14.48
N LEU A 188 -11.90 -2.49 -13.42
CA LEU A 188 -11.55 -1.84 -12.16
C LEU A 188 -10.28 -0.97 -12.25
N VAL A 189 -9.49 -1.08 -13.31
CA VAL A 189 -8.31 -0.21 -13.56
C VAL A 189 -8.70 1.27 -13.55
N HIS A 190 -9.81 1.63 -14.21
CA HIS A 190 -10.30 2.99 -14.24
C HIS A 190 -10.72 3.47 -12.83
N GLY A 191 -11.45 2.62 -12.10
CA GLY A 191 -11.82 2.89 -10.70
C GLY A 191 -10.60 3.09 -9.80
N LEU A 192 -9.55 2.27 -9.96
CA LEU A 192 -8.30 2.41 -9.20
C LEU A 192 -7.60 3.74 -9.47
N LEU A 193 -7.65 4.27 -10.70
CA LEU A 193 -7.13 5.60 -11.02
C LEU A 193 -7.95 6.69 -10.33
N SER A 194 -9.27 6.57 -10.31
CA SER A 194 -10.15 7.47 -9.54
C SER A 194 -9.83 7.44 -8.03
N PHE A 195 -9.71 6.25 -7.42
CA PHE A 195 -9.34 6.12 -6.01
C PHE A 195 -7.92 6.61 -5.70
N SER A 196 -7.04 6.64 -6.70
CA SER A 196 -5.68 7.16 -6.54
C SER A 196 -5.66 8.68 -6.27
N LEU A 197 -6.72 9.41 -6.65
CA LEU A 197 -6.86 10.85 -6.41
C LEU A 197 -7.37 11.21 -5.01
N ASN A 198 -7.95 10.26 -4.28
CA ASN A 198 -8.34 10.50 -2.88
C ASN A 198 -7.18 10.13 -1.96
N ARG A 199 -6.68 11.12 -1.18
CA ARG A 199 -5.53 10.94 -0.29
C ARG A 199 -5.68 9.79 0.71
N ARG A 200 -6.91 9.46 1.13
CA ARG A 200 -7.18 8.36 2.07
C ARG A 200 -7.05 6.98 1.43
N THR A 201 -7.33 6.85 0.14
CA THR A 201 -7.35 5.59 -0.61
C THR A 201 -6.15 5.43 -1.56
N SER A 202 -5.38 6.50 -1.75
CA SER A 202 -4.38 6.58 -2.81
C SER A 202 -3.31 5.51 -2.73
N THR A 203 -2.81 5.21 -1.53
CA THR A 203 -1.69 4.28 -1.34
C THR A 203 -2.07 2.87 -1.78
N GLU A 204 -3.20 2.34 -1.32
CA GLU A 204 -3.66 0.99 -1.65
C GLU A 204 -4.06 0.87 -3.12
N ALA A 205 -4.69 1.91 -3.69
CA ALA A 205 -5.06 1.93 -5.10
C ALA A 205 -3.81 1.92 -6.00
N LEU A 206 -2.83 2.78 -5.70
CA LEU A 206 -1.56 2.85 -6.43
C LEU A 206 -0.72 1.59 -6.23
N ALA A 207 -0.71 1.00 -5.04
CA ALA A 207 0.01 -0.24 -4.78
C ALA A 207 -0.60 -1.41 -5.57
N THR A 208 -1.92 -1.42 -5.72
CA THR A 208 -2.61 -2.37 -6.61
C THR A 208 -2.18 -2.15 -8.06
N LEU A 209 -2.25 -0.92 -8.58
CA LEU A 209 -1.79 -0.58 -9.94
C LEU A 209 -0.31 -0.94 -10.18
N ALA A 210 0.54 -0.74 -9.19
CA ALA A 210 1.95 -1.12 -9.22
C ALA A 210 2.16 -2.64 -9.34
N ASN A 211 1.29 -3.46 -8.74
CA ASN A 211 1.33 -4.91 -8.97
C ASN A 211 0.82 -5.28 -10.37
N LEU A 212 -0.23 -4.61 -10.86
CA LEU A 212 -0.78 -4.90 -12.20
C LEU A 212 0.23 -4.63 -13.32
N VAL A 213 1.01 -3.55 -13.20
CA VAL A 213 1.99 -3.13 -14.22
C VAL A 213 3.13 -4.13 -14.43
N LEU A 214 3.32 -5.08 -13.49
CA LEU A 214 4.27 -6.18 -13.61
C LEU A 214 3.87 -7.21 -14.68
N SER A 215 2.58 -7.26 -15.05
CA SER A 215 2.07 -8.13 -16.10
C SER A 215 1.88 -7.36 -17.41
N SER A 216 1.99 -8.05 -18.55
CA SER A 216 1.75 -7.43 -19.87
C SER A 216 0.31 -6.92 -20.03
N VAL A 217 -0.68 -7.69 -19.54
CA VAL A 217 -2.10 -7.34 -19.62
C VAL A 217 -2.41 -6.13 -18.73
N GLY A 218 -1.93 -6.11 -17.49
CA GLY A 218 -2.11 -4.98 -16.58
C GLY A 218 -1.35 -3.73 -17.03
N LYS A 219 -0.10 -3.87 -17.49
CA LYS A 219 0.67 -2.77 -18.09
C LYS A 219 -0.10 -2.11 -19.24
N LYS A 220 -0.61 -2.92 -20.17
CA LYS A 220 -1.37 -2.43 -21.33
C LYS A 220 -2.66 -1.73 -20.91
N ALA A 221 -3.42 -2.32 -19.99
CA ALA A 221 -4.66 -1.74 -19.50
C ALA A 221 -4.44 -0.37 -18.83
N ILE A 222 -3.37 -0.22 -18.04
CA ILE A 222 -3.00 1.06 -17.44
C ILE A 222 -2.54 2.06 -18.52
N GLU A 223 -1.66 1.65 -19.44
CA GLU A 223 -1.15 2.54 -20.49
C GLU A 223 -2.25 3.09 -21.42
N GLU A 224 -3.30 2.31 -21.66
CA GLU A 224 -4.41 2.66 -22.55
C GLU A 224 -5.48 3.54 -21.88
N ASP A 225 -5.56 3.57 -20.55
CA ASP A 225 -6.54 4.38 -19.83
C ASP A 225 -6.24 5.88 -19.99
N SER A 226 -7.27 6.63 -20.38
CA SER A 226 -7.14 8.06 -20.67
C SER A 226 -6.85 8.93 -19.45
N MET A 227 -7.16 8.47 -18.22
CA MET A 227 -6.95 9.24 -16.98
C MET A 227 -5.50 9.23 -16.52
N VAL A 228 -4.69 8.25 -16.96
CA VAL A 228 -3.34 8.04 -16.44
C VAL A 228 -2.45 9.29 -16.48
N PRO A 229 -2.38 10.05 -17.58
CA PRO A 229 -1.50 11.19 -17.65
C PRO A 229 -1.81 12.26 -16.60
N GLU A 230 -3.07 12.65 -16.50
CA GLU A 230 -3.56 13.69 -15.60
C GLU A 230 -3.46 13.24 -14.13
N VAL A 231 -3.93 12.02 -13.83
CA VAL A 231 -3.90 11.46 -12.46
C VAL A 231 -2.47 11.36 -11.92
N PHE A 232 -1.54 10.86 -12.73
CA PHE A 232 -0.15 10.69 -12.28
C PHE A 232 0.59 12.01 -12.14
N ILE A 233 0.32 13.00 -12.99
CA ILE A 233 0.87 14.35 -12.83
C ILE A 233 0.33 14.98 -11.54
N GLU A 234 -0.97 14.87 -11.29
CA GLU A 234 -1.58 15.43 -10.09
C GLU A 234 -0.98 14.83 -8.81
N ILE A 235 -0.87 13.50 -8.72
CA ILE A 235 -0.33 12.83 -7.53
C ILE A 235 1.17 13.12 -7.35
N LEU A 236 1.95 13.23 -8.43
CA LEU A 236 3.36 13.63 -8.33
C LEU A 236 3.51 15.04 -7.75
N ALA A 237 2.52 15.93 -7.93
CA ALA A 237 2.51 17.28 -7.38
C ALA A 237 2.01 17.36 -5.93
N TRP A 238 1.60 16.24 -5.32
CA TRP A 238 1.14 16.25 -3.94
C TRP A 238 2.27 16.48 -2.94
N GLU A 239 2.12 17.50 -2.10
CA GLU A 239 2.94 17.69 -0.91
C GLU A 239 2.54 16.69 0.19
N GLY A 240 3.54 16.20 0.94
CA GLY A 240 3.36 15.36 2.11
C GLY A 240 2.95 13.90 1.83
N MET A 241 2.97 13.44 0.58
CA MET A 241 2.55 12.09 0.18
C MET A 241 3.68 11.29 -0.53
N PRO A 242 4.85 11.10 0.11
CA PRO A 242 6.01 10.49 -0.54
C PRO A 242 5.77 9.06 -1.05
N GLN A 243 4.94 8.28 -0.35
CA GLN A 243 4.60 6.91 -0.73
C GLN A 243 3.81 6.87 -2.05
N SER A 244 2.81 7.74 -2.20
CA SER A 244 2.01 7.85 -3.44
C SER A 244 2.88 8.34 -4.61
N GLN A 245 3.76 9.34 -4.37
CA GLN A 245 4.72 9.80 -5.38
C GLN A 245 5.68 8.69 -5.82
N GLU A 246 6.19 7.87 -4.88
CA GLU A 246 7.06 6.74 -5.20
C GLU A 246 6.38 5.69 -6.09
N LEU A 247 5.12 5.35 -5.77
CA LEU A 247 4.33 4.37 -6.51
C LEU A 247 4.01 4.90 -7.90
N VAL A 248 3.58 6.16 -8.03
CA VAL A 248 3.34 6.77 -9.34
C VAL A 248 4.62 6.85 -10.17
N ALA A 249 5.73 7.31 -9.58
CA ALA A 249 7.02 7.34 -10.28
C ALA A 249 7.45 5.96 -10.77
N TYR A 250 7.14 4.90 -9.99
CA TYR A 250 7.38 3.52 -10.41
C TYR A 250 6.50 3.10 -11.57
N ILE A 251 5.17 3.23 -11.44
CA ILE A 251 4.22 2.82 -12.48
C ILE A 251 4.52 3.55 -13.78
N LEU A 252 4.69 4.88 -13.70
CA LEU A 252 4.98 5.72 -14.85
C LEU A 252 6.29 5.32 -15.53
N MET A 253 7.35 5.04 -14.76
CA MET A 253 8.61 4.56 -15.32
C MET A 253 8.39 3.27 -16.13
N VAL A 254 7.56 2.33 -15.65
CA VAL A 254 7.30 1.07 -16.36
C VAL A 254 6.48 1.28 -17.65
N ILE A 255 5.39 2.05 -17.61
CA ILE A 255 4.52 2.26 -18.78
C ILE A 255 5.12 3.23 -19.81
N ALA A 256 5.86 4.25 -19.36
CA ALA A 256 6.44 5.26 -20.25
C ALA A 256 7.77 4.85 -20.89
N HIS A 257 8.43 3.78 -20.41
CA HIS A 257 9.74 3.37 -20.93
C HIS A 257 9.73 3.08 -22.44
N GLN A 258 8.64 2.50 -22.96
CA GLN A 258 8.50 2.12 -24.38
C GLN A 258 7.29 2.78 -25.07
N SER A 259 6.63 3.73 -24.40
CA SER A 259 5.44 4.40 -24.92
C SER A 259 5.74 5.83 -25.33
N MET A 260 6.15 6.03 -26.59
CA MET A 260 6.35 7.37 -27.16
C MET A 260 5.08 8.22 -27.11
N LYS A 261 3.92 7.58 -27.33
CA LYS A 261 2.61 8.24 -27.31
C LYS A 261 2.31 8.79 -25.91
N LEU A 262 2.49 7.98 -24.88
CA LEU A 262 2.29 8.41 -23.49
C LEU A 262 3.29 9.51 -23.12
N ARG A 263 4.58 9.33 -23.43
CA ARG A 263 5.61 10.35 -23.16
C ARG A 263 5.27 11.71 -23.77
N LYS A 264 4.81 11.77 -25.02
CA LYS A 264 4.37 13.03 -25.65
C LYS A 264 3.19 13.67 -24.91
N LYS A 265 2.18 12.88 -24.52
CA LYS A 265 1.05 13.38 -23.72
C LYS A 265 1.52 13.97 -22.38
N MET A 266 2.38 13.25 -21.65
CA MET A 266 2.92 13.72 -20.37
C MET A 266 3.72 15.03 -20.51
N ILE A 267 4.52 15.18 -21.59
CA ILE A 267 5.25 16.42 -21.86
C ILE A 267 4.27 17.58 -22.10
N ALA A 268 3.22 17.35 -22.91
CA ALA A 268 2.23 18.37 -23.21
C ALA A 268 1.47 18.82 -21.95
N LEU A 269 1.27 17.92 -20.99
CA LEU A 269 0.67 18.21 -19.68
C LEU A 269 1.67 18.76 -18.64
N GLY A 270 2.93 19.00 -19.02
CA GLY A 270 3.90 19.68 -18.16
C GLY A 270 4.56 18.78 -17.11
N ILE A 271 4.79 17.50 -17.38
CA ILE A 271 5.43 16.60 -16.41
C ILE A 271 6.90 16.95 -16.10
N VAL A 272 7.63 17.59 -17.03
CA VAL A 272 9.10 17.74 -16.92
C VAL A 272 9.53 18.59 -15.72
N PRO A 273 8.95 19.79 -15.47
CA PRO A 273 9.23 20.55 -14.23
C PRO A 273 8.93 19.76 -12.96
N LEU A 274 7.86 18.96 -12.97
CA LEU A 274 7.46 18.18 -11.80
C LEU A 274 8.44 17.04 -11.51
N LEU A 275 8.94 16.36 -12.54
CA LEU A 275 10.00 15.36 -12.38
C LEU A 275 11.31 15.97 -11.88
N LEU A 276 11.63 17.22 -12.26
CA LEU A 276 12.79 17.92 -11.69
C LEU A 276 12.60 18.18 -10.20
N GLU A 277 11.41 18.61 -9.80
CA GLU A 277 11.08 18.81 -8.39
C GLU A 277 11.18 17.50 -7.59
N VAL A 278 10.56 16.43 -8.07
CA VAL A 278 10.63 15.10 -7.42
C VAL A 278 12.07 14.55 -7.43
N ALA A 279 12.87 14.83 -8.45
CA ALA A 279 14.29 14.46 -8.49
C ALA A 279 15.14 15.19 -7.46
N LEU A 280 14.72 16.38 -7.00
CA LEU A 280 15.43 17.18 -6.01
C LEU A 280 14.93 16.94 -4.58
N LEU A 281 13.62 16.81 -4.40
CA LEU A 281 12.95 16.85 -3.10
C LEU A 281 12.22 15.56 -2.73
N GLY A 282 12.02 14.66 -3.70
CA GLY A 282 11.33 13.39 -3.46
C GLY A 282 12.13 12.42 -2.59
N SER A 283 11.54 11.27 -2.30
CA SER A 283 12.24 10.20 -1.60
C SER A 283 13.37 9.60 -2.46
N PRO A 284 14.33 8.86 -1.87
CA PRO A 284 15.44 8.27 -2.63
C PRO A 284 15.00 7.39 -3.81
N LEU A 285 13.87 6.68 -3.68
CA LEU A 285 13.32 5.86 -4.76
C LEU A 285 12.66 6.72 -5.84
N ALA A 286 11.86 7.71 -5.45
CA ALA A 286 11.21 8.63 -6.39
C ALA A 286 12.24 9.47 -7.16
N GLN A 287 13.32 9.91 -6.50
CA GLN A 287 14.42 10.65 -7.11
C GLN A 287 15.10 9.85 -8.21
N LYS A 288 15.54 8.62 -7.91
CA LYS A 288 16.20 7.73 -8.89
C LYS A 288 15.33 7.48 -10.12
N ARG A 289 14.04 7.23 -9.92
CA ARG A 289 13.07 6.99 -11.01
C ARG A 289 12.83 8.25 -11.83
N SER A 290 12.70 9.41 -11.18
CA SER A 290 12.48 10.70 -11.85
C SER A 290 13.69 11.10 -12.69
N LEU A 291 14.91 10.95 -12.17
CA LEU A 291 16.14 11.16 -12.93
C LEU A 291 16.20 10.26 -14.17
N LYS A 292 15.80 8.99 -14.04
CA LYS A 292 15.79 8.07 -15.17
C LYS A 292 14.78 8.50 -16.25
N MET A 293 13.59 8.94 -15.86
CA MET A 293 12.58 9.43 -16.80
C MET A 293 13.01 10.73 -17.50
N LEU A 294 13.68 11.64 -16.78
CA LEU A 294 14.23 12.88 -17.35
C LEU A 294 15.27 12.60 -18.45
N GLN A 295 16.08 11.55 -18.31
CA GLN A 295 17.02 11.12 -19.37
C GLN A 295 16.27 10.79 -20.67
N TRP A 296 15.16 10.05 -20.60
CA TRP A 296 14.37 9.69 -21.79
C TRP A 296 13.86 10.93 -22.53
N PHE A 297 13.37 11.95 -21.80
CA PHE A 297 12.90 13.18 -22.42
C PHE A 297 14.02 14.03 -23.01
N LYS A 298 15.23 13.97 -22.45
CA LYS A 298 16.41 14.63 -23.00
C LYS A 298 16.85 13.96 -24.30
N ASP A 299 16.99 12.63 -24.29
CA ASP A 299 17.44 11.86 -25.45
C ASP A 299 16.47 12.01 -26.63
N GLU A 300 15.16 12.06 -26.37
CA GLU A 300 14.15 12.32 -27.41
C GLU A 300 14.26 13.71 -28.04
N ARG A 301 14.57 14.75 -27.25
CA ARG A 301 14.82 16.09 -27.79
C ARG A 301 16.08 16.10 -28.64
N GLN A 302 17.15 15.45 -28.18
CA GLN A 302 18.41 15.37 -28.90
C GLN A 302 18.29 14.55 -30.20
N ALA A 303 17.53 13.45 -30.20
CA ALA A 303 17.26 12.67 -31.40
C ALA A 303 16.49 13.48 -32.46
N LYS A 304 15.54 14.33 -32.06
CA LYS A 304 14.84 15.25 -32.98
C LYS A 304 15.76 16.33 -33.55
N LEU A 305 16.66 16.89 -32.73
CA LEU A 305 17.61 17.92 -33.15
C LEU A 305 18.73 17.35 -34.04
N GLY A 306 19.17 16.12 -33.79
CA GLY A 306 20.23 15.46 -34.56
C GLY A 306 19.81 15.02 -35.98
N ALA A 307 18.51 14.81 -36.22
CA ALA A 307 18.00 14.43 -37.54
C ALA A 307 17.93 15.61 -38.53
N HIS A 308 18.00 16.85 -38.04
CA HIS A 308 17.93 18.07 -38.85
C HIS A 308 19.09 19.00 -38.49
N SER A 309 20.31 18.62 -38.89
CA SER A 309 21.46 19.52 -38.85
C SER A 309 21.34 20.58 -39.95
N GLY A 310 20.73 21.70 -39.58
CA GLY A 310 20.79 23.00 -40.25
C GLY A 310 20.43 24.08 -39.22
N PRO A 311 21.01 25.30 -39.26
CA PRO A 311 20.80 26.27 -38.21
C PRO A 311 19.39 26.85 -38.33
N GLN A 312 18.47 26.43 -37.47
CA GLN A 312 17.22 27.13 -37.22
C GLN A 312 17.13 27.49 -35.74
N SER A 313 17.44 28.75 -35.48
CA SER A 313 17.19 29.46 -34.24
C SER A 313 15.68 29.67 -34.10
N GLU A 314 14.94 28.70 -33.56
CA GLU A 314 13.57 28.94 -33.09
C GLU A 314 13.52 28.85 -31.56
N ILE A 315 13.66 30.03 -30.96
CA ILE A 315 13.33 30.30 -29.56
C ILE A 315 11.81 30.14 -29.44
N PHE A 316 11.34 28.94 -29.11
CA PHE A 316 9.97 28.74 -28.66
C PHE A 316 9.83 29.32 -27.25
N GLY A 317 9.30 30.54 -27.19
CA GLY A 317 8.91 31.21 -25.97
C GLY A 317 7.89 30.38 -25.20
N ILE A 318 8.28 29.96 -24.00
CA ILE A 318 7.35 29.47 -22.99
C ILE A 318 6.65 30.70 -22.43
N SER A 319 5.54 31.10 -23.05
CA SER A 319 4.55 31.95 -22.42
C SER A 319 3.21 31.27 -22.50
N ASN A 320 2.60 31.12 -21.32
CA ASN A 320 1.18 30.91 -21.02
C ASN A 320 0.92 29.66 -20.19
N VAL A 321 1.07 29.81 -18.86
CA VAL A 321 0.33 29.04 -17.87
C VAL A 321 -0.45 30.06 -17.02
N LEU A 322 -1.76 29.84 -16.94
CA LEU A 322 -2.74 30.61 -16.15
C LEU A 322 -2.44 30.57 -14.62
N PRO A 323 -3.01 31.48 -13.81
CA PRO A 323 -2.38 32.00 -12.60
C PRO A 323 -2.59 31.11 -11.38
N LEU A 324 -1.54 30.39 -10.98
CA LEU A 324 -1.34 29.95 -9.59
C LEU A 324 -0.59 31.07 -8.86
N LYS A 325 -1.25 31.70 -7.87
CA LYS A 325 -0.78 32.84 -7.06
C LYS A 325 0.75 33.04 -7.10
N GLU A 326 1.17 33.96 -7.96
CA GLU A 326 2.57 34.28 -8.33
C GLU A 326 3.46 34.51 -7.10
N GLU A 327 2.89 35.05 -6.01
CA GLU A 327 3.60 35.28 -4.74
C GLU A 327 4.16 34.01 -4.10
N ARG A 328 3.37 32.92 -4.02
CA ARG A 328 3.84 31.67 -3.36
C ARG A 328 4.89 30.97 -4.20
N ARG A 329 4.81 31.10 -5.53
CA ARG A 329 5.79 30.56 -6.46
C ARG A 329 7.12 31.32 -6.38
N GLU A 330 7.07 32.65 -6.27
CA GLU A 330 8.27 33.47 -6.11
C GLU A 330 8.89 33.36 -4.71
N GLU A 331 8.09 33.14 -3.67
CA GLU A 331 8.59 32.79 -2.33
C GLU A 331 9.29 31.43 -2.33
N CYS A 332 8.69 30.41 -2.95
CA CYS A 332 9.31 29.11 -3.10
C CYS A 332 10.61 29.19 -3.93
N LYS A 333 10.62 29.91 -5.05
CA LYS A 333 11.84 30.17 -5.85
C LYS A 333 12.91 30.94 -5.08
N ARG A 334 12.52 31.90 -4.21
CA ARG A 334 13.48 32.63 -3.35
C ARG A 334 14.05 31.73 -2.26
N ALA A 335 13.23 30.88 -1.64
CA ALA A 335 13.67 29.91 -0.64
C ALA A 335 14.63 28.88 -1.25
N ILE A 336 14.31 28.35 -2.44
CA ILE A 336 15.18 27.43 -3.19
C ILE A 336 16.52 28.09 -3.53
N ARG A 337 16.51 29.33 -4.05
CA ARG A 337 17.75 30.08 -4.35
C ARG A 337 18.61 30.29 -3.09
N LYS A 338 17.98 30.56 -1.95
CA LYS A 338 18.67 30.74 -0.67
C LYS A 338 19.29 29.43 -0.17
N MET A 339 18.57 28.31 -0.25
CA MET A 339 19.09 27.00 0.15
C MET A 339 20.24 26.53 -0.75
N VAL A 340 20.12 26.70 -2.07
CA VAL A 340 21.19 26.35 -3.02
C VAL A 340 22.44 27.18 -2.74
N LYS A 341 22.29 28.50 -2.50
CA LYS A 341 23.41 29.38 -2.16
C LYS A 341 24.08 28.96 -0.83
N GLN A 342 23.29 28.68 0.21
CA GLN A 342 23.82 28.20 1.49
C GLN A 342 24.56 26.86 1.36
N SER A 343 24.05 25.94 0.56
CA SER A 343 24.72 24.67 0.30
C SER A 343 26.04 24.88 -0.45
N LEU A 344 26.07 25.78 -1.44
CA LEU A 344 27.29 26.12 -2.18
C LEU A 344 28.35 26.76 -1.27
N ASP A 345 27.94 27.72 -0.44
CA ASP A 345 28.81 28.42 0.50
C ASP A 345 29.39 27.45 1.55
N GLN A 346 28.57 26.55 2.10
CA GLN A 346 29.03 25.49 3.02
C GLN A 346 30.00 24.52 2.36
N ASN A 347 29.78 24.18 1.09
CA ASN A 347 30.67 23.29 0.34
C ASN A 347 32.01 23.99 0.07
N LEU A 348 31.98 25.28 -0.31
CA LEU A 348 33.18 26.09 -0.53
C LEU A 348 33.98 26.28 0.78
N GLU A 349 33.31 26.55 1.90
CA GLU A 349 33.95 26.61 3.22
C GLU A 349 34.60 25.27 3.61
N SER A 350 33.94 24.15 3.33
CA SER A 350 34.49 22.81 3.58
C SER A 350 35.75 22.56 2.74
N ILE A 351 35.73 22.96 1.47
CA ILE A 351 36.88 22.88 0.56
C ILE A 351 38.02 23.78 1.04
N MET A 352 37.73 25.03 1.42
CA MET A 352 38.74 25.98 1.92
C MET A 352 39.35 25.53 3.26
N ARG A 353 38.56 24.95 4.17
CA ARG A 353 39.07 24.36 5.42
C ARG A 353 40.01 23.18 5.14
N ARG A 354 39.67 22.33 4.17
CA ARG A 354 40.54 21.21 3.77
C ARG A 354 41.82 21.70 3.09
N ALA A 355 41.76 22.77 2.31
CA ALA A 355 42.93 23.38 1.67
C ALA A 355 43.85 24.07 2.69
N ASN A 356 43.30 24.82 3.65
CA ASN A 356 44.09 25.54 4.67
C ASN A 356 44.74 24.63 5.72
N VAL A 357 44.23 23.42 5.92
CA VAL A 357 44.90 22.40 6.77
C VAL A 357 46.19 21.88 6.11
N SER A 358 46.39 22.12 4.81
CA SER A 358 47.58 21.67 4.08
C SER A 358 48.77 22.65 4.07
N GLU A 359 48.61 23.91 4.48
CA GLU A 359 49.66 24.94 4.30
C GLU A 359 50.15 25.65 5.59
N GLY A 360 49.79 25.16 6.79
CA GLY A 360 50.09 25.85 8.06
C GLY A 360 50.81 25.04 9.14
N GLY A 361 52.08 24.68 8.96
CA GLY A 361 53.11 24.65 10.02
C GLY A 361 52.97 23.69 11.23
N SER A 362 53.61 22.53 11.12
CA SER A 362 54.67 22.02 12.02
C SER A 362 54.65 22.38 13.53
N ARG A 363 54.11 21.48 14.37
CA ARG A 363 54.66 21.17 15.71
C ARG A 363 54.39 19.73 16.12
N ILE A 364 55.15 18.79 15.55
CA ILE A 364 55.51 17.53 16.22
C ILE A 364 57.00 17.26 15.95
N LYS A 365 57.87 17.80 16.81
CA LYS A 365 59.14 17.16 17.20
C LYS A 365 58.89 16.74 18.65
N ALA A 366 59.09 15.50 19.08
CA ALA A 366 60.26 14.66 18.89
C ALA A 366 59.94 13.17 19.19
N LEU A 367 60.95 12.33 18.95
CA LEU A 367 61.02 10.86 19.03
C LEU A 367 60.57 10.24 17.70
N VAL A 368 61.46 9.92 16.76
CA VAL A 368 62.58 8.99 16.93
C VAL A 368 63.79 9.46 16.12
N PHE A 369 64.90 9.70 16.82
CA PHE A 369 66.24 9.70 16.25
C PHE A 369 66.78 8.27 16.24
N ASN A 370 67.62 8.03 15.23
CA ASN A 370 68.58 6.94 15.01
C ASN A 370 68.12 5.81 14.07
N SER A 371 68.94 5.35 13.14
CA SER A 371 70.22 5.80 12.58
C SER A 371 70.63 4.73 11.58
N SER A 372 71.13 5.16 10.42
CA SER A 372 72.14 4.49 9.58
C SER A 372 71.83 3.12 8.95
N SER A 373 71.68 3.20 7.63
CA SER A 373 72.46 2.49 6.61
C SER A 373 72.55 0.95 6.66
N LYS A 374 71.96 0.29 5.65
CA LYS A 374 72.69 -0.52 4.65
C LYS A 374 71.74 -1.07 3.56
N SER A 375 72.03 -0.68 2.31
CA SER A 375 72.05 -1.46 1.06
C SER A 375 71.18 -2.74 0.89
N LEU A 376 70.27 -2.69 -0.11
CA LEU A 376 69.99 -3.62 -1.25
C LEU A 376 70.00 -5.17 -1.04
N PRO A 377 69.44 -6.00 -1.96
CA PRO A 377 68.26 -5.86 -2.83
C PRO A 377 67.33 -7.13 -2.82
N TYR A 378 66.35 -7.11 -3.74
CA TYR A 378 65.28 -8.08 -4.09
C TYR A 378 63.98 -8.01 -3.29
#